data_AF-A0A1Q3S9C2-F1
#
_entry.id   AF-A0A1Q3S9C2-F1
#
_cell.length_a   1.000
_cell.length_b   1.000
_cell.length_c   1.000
_cell.angle_alpha   90.00
_cell.angle_beta   90.00
_cell.angle_gamma   90.00
#
_symmetry.space_group_name_H-M   'P 1'
#
loop_
_entity.id
_entity.type
_entity.pdbx_description
1 polymer ?
#
loop_
_entity_poly.entity_id
_entity_poly.type
_entity_poly.pdbx_seq_one_letter_code
_entity_poly.pdbx_strand_id
1 'polypeptide(L)'
;MTTPFNDILQWFLQGKKPTQSEFEATFRSFWHKEEVIPATKVDGLNQALSQKAGQAEFTAHLTDGQAHTGLFAAKENIANKQNSLTPDNTGTKFPTVDAVNQAIGTIGNAIDIINGQIV
;
A
#
# COMPACT_ATOMS: atom_id res chain seq x y z
N MET A 1 5.87 4.84 44.73
CA MET A 1 4.80 5.85 44.49
C MET A 1 5.47 7.00 43.76
N THR A 2 5.00 7.40 42.58
CA THR A 2 5.57 8.53 41.82
C THR A 2 4.94 9.83 42.30
N THR A 3 5.74 10.88 42.43
CA THR A 3 5.21 12.23 42.70
C THR A 3 4.54 12.78 41.44
N PRO A 4 3.28 13.24 41.51
CA PRO A 4 2.64 13.91 40.38
C PRO A 4 3.43 15.15 39.92
N PHE A 5 3.53 15.34 38.60
CA PHE A 5 4.26 16.47 38.01
C PHE A 5 3.81 17.84 38.54
N ASN A 6 2.50 18.01 38.77
CA ASN A 6 1.93 19.26 39.27
C ASN A 6 2.38 19.58 40.70
N ASP A 7 2.65 18.56 41.52
CA ASP A 7 3.11 18.76 42.90
C ASP A 7 4.57 19.24 42.92
N ILE A 8 5.40 18.69 42.02
CA ILE A 8 6.79 19.12 41.80
C ILE A 8 6.82 20.61 41.40
N LEU A 9 5.93 21.04 40.48
CA LEU A 9 5.82 22.45 40.07
C LEU A 9 5.39 23.36 41.22
N GLN A 10 4.43 22.93 42.04
CA GLN A 10 3.98 23.73 43.17
C GLN A 10 5.05 23.92 44.24
N TRP A 11 5.88 22.90 44.49
CA TRP A 11 7.00 23.05 45.43
C TRP A 11 7.97 24.14 44.97
N PHE A 12 8.30 24.17 43.69
CA PHE A 12 9.14 25.20 43.11
C PHE A 12 8.51 26.60 43.26
N LEU A 13 7.24 26.75 42.87
CA LEU A 13 6.52 28.03 42.95
C LEU A 13 6.41 28.59 44.38
N GLN A 14 6.25 27.70 45.37
CA GLN A 14 6.07 28.08 46.77
C GLN A 14 7.38 28.12 47.56
N GLY A 15 8.52 27.86 46.91
CA GLY A 15 9.83 27.76 47.56
C GLY A 15 9.92 26.62 48.59
N LYS A 16 9.09 25.58 48.46
CA LYS A 16 9.10 24.41 49.34
C LYS A 16 10.27 23.50 48.97
N LYS A 17 10.90 22.94 50.00
CA LYS A 17 11.93 21.90 49.84
C LYS A 17 11.25 20.53 49.91
N PRO A 18 11.47 19.63 48.93
CA PRO A 18 10.98 18.27 49.00
C PRO A 18 11.68 17.51 50.13
N THR A 19 10.98 16.56 50.73
CA THR A 19 11.57 15.53 51.59
C THR A 19 12.50 14.62 50.78
N GLN A 20 13.34 13.83 51.46
CA GLN A 20 14.21 12.86 50.79
C GLN A 20 13.42 11.88 49.90
N SER A 21 12.28 11.38 50.41
CA SER A 21 11.44 10.43 49.67
C SER A 21 10.81 11.08 48.44
N GLU A 22 10.33 12.32 48.56
CA GLU A 22 9.77 13.09 47.44
C GLU A 22 10.80 13.43 46.38
N PHE A 23 12.03 13.77 46.81
CA PHE A 23 13.16 14.00 45.92
C PHE A 23 13.50 12.72 45.14
N GLU A 24 13.65 11.59 45.83
CA GLU A 24 13.95 10.30 45.20
C GLU A 24 12.82 9.88 44.23
N ALA A 25 11.56 10.03 44.63
CA ALA A 25 10.41 9.69 43.79
C ALA A 25 10.32 10.55 42.51
N THR A 26 10.80 11.80 42.58
CA THR A 26 10.87 12.69 41.41
C THR A 26 11.88 12.16 40.39
N PHE A 27 13.11 11.86 40.80
CA PHE A 27 14.14 11.38 39.87
C PHE A 27 13.82 9.99 39.32
N ARG A 28 13.16 9.12 40.10
CA ARG A 28 12.69 7.80 39.64
C ARG A 28 11.49 7.86 38.68
N SER A 29 10.85 9.01 38.52
CA SER A 29 9.71 9.16 37.59
C SER A 29 10.13 9.32 36.13
N PHE A 30 11.40 9.66 35.88
CA PHE A 30 11.98 9.80 34.56
C PHE A 30 12.79 8.55 34.20
N TRP A 31 12.95 8.30 32.90
CA TRP A 31 13.92 7.32 32.42
C TRP A 31 15.29 7.99 32.31
N HIS A 32 16.31 7.32 32.80
CA HIS A 32 17.70 7.76 32.66
C HIS A 32 18.27 7.34 31.30
N LYS A 33 19.32 8.04 30.83
CA LYS A 33 19.90 7.82 29.50
C LYS A 33 20.47 6.42 29.28
N GLU A 34 20.81 5.74 30.37
CA GLU A 34 21.38 4.39 30.36
C GLU A 34 20.28 3.30 30.45
N GLU A 35 19.03 3.69 30.68
CA GLU A 35 17.91 2.76 30.81
C GLU A 35 17.21 2.54 29.48
N VAL A 36 16.80 1.29 29.24
CA VAL A 36 15.95 0.94 28.11
C VAL A 36 14.50 1.23 28.46
N ILE A 37 13.80 1.96 27.59
CA ILE A 37 12.37 2.20 27.72
C ILE A 37 11.60 0.95 27.26
N PRO A 38 10.82 0.28 28.14
CA PRO A 38 10.05 -0.89 27.71
C PRO A 38 8.92 -0.49 26.77
N ALA A 39 8.69 -1.28 25.71
CA ALA A 39 7.60 -1.07 24.75
C ALA A 39 6.22 -0.92 25.43
N THR A 40 5.98 -1.65 26.52
CA THR A 40 4.74 -1.58 27.30
C THR A 40 4.50 -0.25 28.01
N LYS A 41 5.50 0.66 28.03
CA LYS A 41 5.42 1.99 28.61
C LYS A 41 5.22 3.10 27.56
N VAL A 42 5.22 2.75 26.27
CA VAL A 42 5.01 3.69 25.18
C VAL A 42 3.53 3.64 24.77
N ASP A 43 2.81 4.72 25.06
CA ASP A 43 1.41 4.84 24.69
C ASP A 43 1.23 4.78 23.16
N GLY A 44 0.17 4.12 22.70
CA GLY A 44 -0.13 3.94 21.28
C GLY A 44 0.79 2.99 20.48
N LEU A 45 1.90 2.50 21.05
CA LEU A 45 2.86 1.67 20.30
C LEU A 45 2.22 0.40 19.73
N ASN A 46 1.48 -0.36 20.56
CA ASN A 46 0.81 -1.58 20.12
C ASN A 46 -0.26 -1.31 19.06
N GLN A 47 -0.97 -0.18 19.15
CA GLN A 47 -1.99 0.20 18.17
C GLN A 47 -1.33 0.52 16.81
N ALA A 48 -0.22 1.26 16.81
CA ALA A 48 0.52 1.56 15.59
C ALA A 48 1.08 0.28 14.92
N LEU A 49 1.58 -0.67 15.70
CA LEU A 49 2.07 -1.96 15.19
C LEU A 49 0.94 -2.82 14.63
N SER A 50 -0.23 -2.83 15.26
CA SER A 50 -1.39 -3.62 14.82
C SER A 50 -1.97 -3.14 13.48
N GLN A 51 -1.63 -1.94 13.03
CA GLN A 51 -2.03 -1.40 11.72
C GLN A 51 -1.08 -1.79 10.58
N LYS A 52 0.02 -2.50 10.88
CA LYS A 52 0.98 -2.98 9.89
C LYS A 52 0.71 -4.44 9.56
N ALA A 53 1.00 -4.83 8.32
CA ALA A 53 1.06 -6.25 7.97
C ALA A 53 2.22 -6.91 8.73
N GLY A 54 1.98 -8.10 9.28
CA GLY A 54 3.04 -8.90 9.86
C GLY A 54 4.02 -9.39 8.79
N GLN A 55 5.24 -9.73 9.23
CA GLN A 55 6.29 -10.18 8.32
C GLN A 55 5.88 -11.46 7.58
N ALA A 56 5.22 -12.39 8.26
CA ALA A 56 4.79 -13.65 7.68
C ALA A 56 3.73 -13.44 6.58
N GLU A 57 2.73 -12.61 6.86
CA GLU A 57 1.66 -12.25 5.92
C GLU A 57 2.23 -11.52 4.70
N PHE A 58 3.15 -10.57 4.92
CA PHE A 58 3.81 -9.84 3.83
C PHE A 58 4.65 -10.77 2.96
N THR A 59 5.45 -11.65 3.56
CA THR A 59 6.27 -12.60 2.80
C THR A 59 5.41 -13.60 2.02
N ALA A 60 4.32 -14.11 2.60
CA ALA A 60 3.40 -14.98 1.90
C ALA A 60 2.79 -14.29 0.67
N HIS A 61 2.37 -13.03 0.82
CA HIS A 61 1.80 -12.23 -0.26
C HIS A 61 2.78 -12.00 -1.43
N LEU A 62 4.08 -11.79 -1.16
CA LEU A 62 5.10 -11.61 -2.22
C LEU A 62 5.22 -12.81 -3.18
N THR A 63 4.95 -14.02 -2.69
CA THR A 63 5.05 -15.25 -3.48
C THR A 63 3.70 -15.76 -3.98
N ASP A 64 2.60 -15.15 -3.55
CA ASP A 64 1.26 -15.53 -3.95
C ASP A 64 0.93 -14.93 -5.33
N GLY A 65 1.13 -15.74 -6.37
CA GLY A 65 0.78 -15.38 -7.75
C GLY A 65 -0.72 -15.13 -7.98
N GLN A 66 -1.57 -15.47 -7.00
CA GLN A 66 -3.03 -15.32 -7.10
C GLN A 66 -3.61 -14.24 -6.17
N ALA A 67 -2.77 -13.51 -5.43
CA ALA A 67 -3.19 -12.53 -4.43
C ALA A 67 -4.11 -11.42 -4.97
N HIS A 68 -4.09 -11.17 -6.28
CA HIS A 68 -4.86 -10.14 -6.95
C HIS A 68 -5.77 -10.66 -8.07
N THR A 69 -6.03 -11.97 -8.11
CA THR A 69 -6.89 -12.61 -9.13
C THR A 69 -8.23 -11.91 -9.33
N GLY A 70 -8.91 -11.56 -8.24
CA GLY A 70 -10.20 -10.85 -8.31
C GLY A 70 -10.12 -9.49 -9.01
N LEU A 71 -9.02 -8.75 -8.83
CA LEU A 71 -8.81 -7.46 -9.50
C LEU A 71 -8.51 -7.64 -11.00
N PHE A 72 -7.97 -8.80 -11.39
CA PHE A 72 -7.60 -9.11 -12.76
C PHE A 72 -8.64 -9.95 -13.52
N ALA A 73 -9.64 -10.51 -12.85
CA ALA A 73 -10.66 -11.36 -13.46
C ALA A 73 -11.42 -10.67 -14.61
N ALA A 74 -11.61 -9.35 -14.53
CA ALA A 74 -12.27 -8.56 -15.56
C ALA A 74 -11.31 -8.00 -16.63
N LYS A 75 -10.00 -8.19 -16.49
CA LYS A 75 -9.02 -7.74 -17.47
C LYS A 75 -8.91 -8.79 -18.59
N GLU A 76 -8.78 -8.32 -19.83
CA GLU A 76 -8.49 -9.19 -20.96
C GLU A 76 -7.11 -9.84 -20.79
N ASN A 77 -7.02 -11.15 -21.02
CA ASN A 77 -5.74 -11.85 -21.06
C ASN A 77 -4.93 -11.37 -22.26
N ILE A 78 -3.68 -10.94 -22.03
CA ILE A 78 -2.77 -10.49 -23.10
C ILE A 78 -2.56 -11.59 -24.16
N ALA A 79 -2.58 -12.86 -23.78
CA ALA A 79 -2.46 -13.99 -24.72
C ALA A 79 -3.66 -14.10 -25.69
N ASN A 80 -4.78 -13.46 -25.36
CA ASN A 80 -5.96 -13.40 -26.23
C ASN A 80 -5.87 -12.26 -27.25
N LYS A 81 -4.90 -11.35 -27.13
CA LYS A 81 -4.70 -10.27 -28.11
C LYS A 81 -3.97 -10.79 -29.35
N GLN A 82 -4.53 -10.52 -30.53
CA GLN A 82 -4.05 -10.97 -31.83
C GLN A 82 -3.79 -9.77 -32.75
N ASN A 83 -2.69 -9.76 -33.51
CA ASN A 83 -2.42 -8.68 -34.46
C ASN A 83 -2.88 -8.99 -35.91
N SER A 84 -3.59 -10.09 -36.10
CA SER A 84 -4.13 -10.56 -37.37
C SER A 84 -5.66 -10.67 -37.29
N LEU A 85 -6.34 -10.38 -38.40
CA LEU A 85 -7.79 -10.61 -38.55
C LEU A 85 -8.13 -12.04 -39.01
N THR A 86 -7.13 -12.84 -39.34
CA THR A 86 -7.35 -14.25 -39.70
C THR A 86 -7.80 -15.02 -38.46
N PRO A 87 -8.92 -15.77 -38.51
CA PRO A 87 -9.34 -16.63 -37.42
C PRO A 87 -8.24 -17.64 -37.07
N ASP A 88 -7.90 -17.77 -35.79
CA ASP A 88 -6.96 -18.78 -35.31
C ASP A 88 -7.63 -20.10 -34.91
N ASN A 89 -8.94 -20.20 -35.13
CA ASN A 89 -9.82 -21.33 -34.80
C ASN A 89 -9.92 -21.67 -33.31
N THR A 90 -9.36 -20.84 -32.41
CA THR A 90 -9.47 -21.06 -30.95
C THR A 90 -10.75 -20.48 -30.37
N GLY A 91 -11.35 -19.49 -31.03
CA GLY A 91 -12.59 -18.84 -30.58
C GLY A 91 -12.44 -17.97 -29.32
N THR A 92 -11.23 -17.83 -28.78
CA THR A 92 -10.97 -17.10 -27.53
C THR A 92 -10.10 -15.85 -27.68
N LYS A 93 -9.65 -15.54 -28.91
CA LYS A 93 -8.76 -14.39 -29.20
C LYS A 93 -9.47 -13.26 -29.96
N PHE A 94 -9.05 -12.02 -29.69
CA PHE A 94 -9.57 -10.79 -30.30
C PHE A 94 -8.46 -10.00 -31.03
N PRO A 95 -8.74 -9.39 -32.20
CA PRO A 95 -7.76 -8.59 -32.93
C PRO A 95 -7.49 -7.21 -32.29
N THR A 96 -6.31 -6.64 -32.52
CA THR A 96 -5.97 -5.27 -32.11
C THR A 96 -6.74 -4.21 -32.91
N VAL A 97 -6.93 -3.02 -32.31
CA VAL A 97 -7.52 -1.86 -33.00
C VAL A 97 -6.73 -1.50 -34.27
N ASP A 98 -5.41 -1.59 -34.23
CA ASP A 98 -4.54 -1.32 -35.39
C ASP A 98 -4.78 -2.30 -36.54
N ALA A 99 -4.89 -3.60 -36.24
CA ALA A 99 -5.17 -4.62 -37.25
C ALA A 99 -6.55 -4.43 -37.90
N VAL A 100 -7.56 -4.06 -37.10
CA VAL A 100 -8.92 -3.76 -37.60
C VAL A 100 -8.91 -2.53 -38.50
N ASN A 101 -8.27 -1.44 -38.07
CA ASN A 101 -8.19 -0.20 -38.84
C ASN A 101 -7.48 -0.40 -40.19
N GLN A 102 -6.39 -1.17 -40.23
CA GLN A 102 -5.67 -1.47 -41.47
C GLN A 102 -6.55 -2.18 -42.50
N ALA A 103 -7.32 -3.19 -42.07
CA ALA A 103 -8.18 -3.93 -42.98
C ALA A 103 -9.37 -3.12 -43.47
N ILE A 104 -9.97 -2.30 -42.61
CA ILE A 104 -11.01 -1.35 -43.01
C ILE A 104 -10.46 -0.42 -44.10
N GLY A 105 -9.24 0.09 -43.94
CA GLY A 105 -8.59 0.91 -44.97
C GLY A 105 -8.40 0.18 -46.29
N THR A 106 -7.98 -1.09 -46.25
CA THR A 106 -7.82 -1.91 -47.46
C THR A 106 -9.15 -2.15 -48.17
N ILE A 107 -10.22 -2.41 -47.41
CA ILE A 107 -11.58 -2.57 -47.95
C ILE A 107 -12.07 -1.25 -48.56
N GLY A 108 -11.85 -0.11 -47.89
CA GLY A 108 -12.19 1.22 -48.40
C GLY A 108 -11.53 1.48 -49.75
N ASN A 109 -10.20 1.29 -49.84
CA ASN A 109 -9.47 1.46 -51.09
C ASN A 109 -10.02 0.56 -52.21
N ALA A 110 -10.36 -0.69 -51.90
CA ALA A 110 -10.93 -1.61 -52.88
C ALA A 110 -12.32 -1.15 -53.37
N ILE A 111 -13.16 -0.61 -52.48
CA ILE A 111 -14.47 -0.05 -52.83
C ILE A 111 -14.32 1.20 -53.71
N ASP A 112 -13.40 2.10 -53.36
CA ASP A 112 -13.14 3.31 -54.13
C ASP A 112 -12.72 2.96 -55.56
N ILE A 113 -11.81 1.99 -55.72
CA ILE A 113 -11.40 1.45 -57.02
C ILE A 113 -12.61 0.90 -57.80
N ILE A 114 -13.46 0.09 -57.16
CA ILE A 114 -14.65 -0.50 -57.81
C ILE A 114 -15.61 0.59 -58.28
N ASN A 115 -15.78 1.65 -57.49
CA ASN A 115 -16.67 2.76 -57.80
C ASN A 115 -16.06 3.78 -58.77
N GLY A 116 -14.84 3.55 -59.27
CA GLY A 116 -14.14 4.47 -60.16
C GLY A 116 -13.72 5.78 -59.47
N GLN A 117 -13.75 5.82 -58.13
CA GLN A 117 -13.13 6.88 -57.35
C GLN A 117 -11.65 6.53 -57.22
N ILE A 118 -10.81 7.19 -58.02
CA ILE A 118 -9.36 7.04 -57.89
C ILE A 118 -8.97 7.63 -56.53
N VAL A 119 -8.35 6.83 -55.67
CA VAL A 119 -7.65 7.29 -54.45
C VAL A 119 -6.37 8.00 -54.85
#